data_AF-A0A9N9STI8-F1
#
_entry.id   AF-A0A9N9STI8-F1
#
_cell.length_a   1.000
_cell.length_b   1.000
_cell.length_c   1.000
_cell.angle_alpha   90.00
_cell.angle_beta   90.00
_cell.angle_gamma   90.00
#
_symmetry.space_group_name_H-M   'P 1'
#
loop_
_entity.id
_entity.type
_entity.pdbx_description
1 polymer ?
#
loop_
_entity_poly.entity_id
_entity_poly.type
_entity_poly.pdbx_seq_one_letter_code
_entity_poly.pdbx_strand_id
1 'polypeptide(L)'
;MNAKRNYVVATCTLSLFLVIIIVFVSVKPSHFNDAPQSSEEQTTVADISEKPDVPKVVQNWPEEPLKLGQVSGVSVNSALQPVIFHRVDRVWDETTFNETHHYQQTHLGPIREHTVLTLDPQTGKVLGRWGADFFYMPHGLTIDRHDNIWVTDVALHQVFKFKPGELQPSQTFGQRLEPGADKRHFCKPTSTAIASTGEIFIADGYCNARILKYNAAGVLLRIFPTAPEILSLQVPHGLALIESLDRICVADRENMRIVCPRAGLYTLQGKKEPPLTITLPDMGRVFGVSAKGKLVYAVNGPTSTLPVQGMTIDPQTESVIDHWAPEEKLGQKFGNPHDIAVCPNGSALYVVEIYPNRVWKFDLVQPKK
;
A
#
# COMPACT_ATOMS: atom_id res chain seq x y z
N MET A 1 -23.72 -11.57 67.21
CA MET A 1 -25.10 -11.11 67.40
C MET A 1 -25.08 -9.67 67.87
N ASN A 2 -25.49 -8.70 67.05
CA ASN A 2 -26.33 -7.58 67.49
C ASN A 2 -26.68 -6.64 66.34
N ALA A 3 -27.91 -6.15 66.45
CA ALA A 3 -28.78 -5.56 65.46
C ALA A 3 -28.32 -4.22 64.85
N LYS A 4 -28.83 -4.00 63.62
CA LYS A 4 -28.80 -2.78 62.81
C LYS A 4 -29.46 -1.60 63.53
N ARG A 5 -28.91 -0.39 63.35
CA ARG A 5 -29.57 0.90 63.58
C ARG A 5 -29.74 1.62 62.23
N ASN A 6 -30.98 1.97 61.93
CA ASN A 6 -31.37 2.88 60.84
C ASN A 6 -31.09 4.33 61.24
N TYR A 7 -30.65 5.18 60.32
CA TYR A 7 -31.10 6.58 60.25
C TYR A 7 -31.13 7.06 58.79
N VAL A 8 -32.27 7.65 58.44
CA VAL A 8 -32.59 8.34 57.19
C VAL A 8 -32.11 9.79 57.30
N VAL A 9 -31.46 10.32 56.27
CA VAL A 9 -31.35 11.77 56.06
C VAL A 9 -31.54 12.07 54.57
N ALA A 10 -32.54 12.90 54.28
CA ALA A 10 -32.93 13.37 52.96
C ALA A 10 -32.44 14.81 52.73
N THR A 11 -31.98 15.03 51.50
CA THR A 11 -32.02 16.24 50.65
C THR A 11 -31.49 17.58 51.17
N CYS A 12 -30.53 18.15 50.42
CA CYS A 12 -30.52 19.58 50.11
C CYS A 12 -29.85 19.81 48.74
N THR A 13 -30.59 20.40 47.81
CA THR A 13 -30.18 20.83 46.47
C THR A 13 -29.60 22.24 46.52
N LEU A 14 -28.52 22.50 45.76
CA LEU A 14 -28.03 23.85 45.50
C LEU A 14 -27.93 24.07 43.97
N SER A 15 -28.81 24.91 43.45
CA SER A 15 -28.73 25.47 42.10
C SER A 15 -28.14 26.87 42.19
N LEU A 16 -27.05 27.13 41.45
CA LEU A 16 -26.40 28.44 41.37
C LEU A 16 -27.00 29.23 40.19
N PHE A 17 -27.65 30.36 40.47
CA PHE A 17 -28.07 31.34 39.47
C PHE A 17 -26.97 32.40 39.30
N LEU A 18 -26.55 32.68 38.06
CA LEU A 18 -25.67 33.80 37.72
C LEU A 18 -26.51 34.95 37.16
N VAL A 19 -26.35 36.13 37.78
CA VAL A 19 -27.04 37.39 37.45
C VAL A 19 -26.28 38.11 36.34
N ILE A 20 -26.97 38.47 35.25
CA ILE A 20 -26.46 39.33 34.17
C ILE A 20 -26.91 40.78 34.44
N ILE A 21 -25.97 41.70 34.56
CA ILE A 21 -26.23 43.15 34.64
C ILE A 21 -26.26 43.71 33.21
N ILE A 22 -27.40 44.26 32.80
CA ILE A 22 -27.59 44.96 31.52
C ILE A 22 -27.52 46.46 31.77
N VAL A 23 -26.59 47.15 31.09
CA VAL A 23 -26.52 48.61 31.06
C VAL A 23 -27.09 49.09 29.72
N PHE A 24 -28.16 49.88 29.77
CA PHE A 24 -28.76 50.53 28.59
C PHE A 24 -28.12 51.91 28.38
N VAL A 25 -27.54 52.13 27.19
CA VAL A 25 -27.21 53.48 26.69
C VAL A 25 -28.02 53.72 25.43
N SER A 26 -28.81 54.80 25.45
CA SER A 26 -29.70 55.24 24.38
C SER A 26 -28.99 56.29 23.52
N VAL A 27 -28.91 56.07 22.20
CA VAL A 27 -28.50 57.10 21.24
C VAL A 27 -29.42 57.05 20.01
N LYS A 28 -30.02 58.20 19.67
CA LYS A 28 -30.90 58.43 18.51
C LYS A 28 -30.09 58.54 17.20
N PRO A 29 -30.68 58.26 16.02
CA PRO A 29 -29.98 58.33 14.74
C PRO A 29 -30.12 59.69 14.05
N SER A 30 -29.07 60.15 13.37
CA SER A 30 -29.19 61.12 12.27
C SER A 30 -28.01 61.04 11.29
N HIS A 31 -28.38 60.76 10.03
CA HIS A 31 -27.72 60.97 8.73
C HIS A 31 -26.23 61.35 8.66
N PHE A 32 -25.47 60.56 7.88
CA PHE A 32 -24.53 61.09 6.87
C PHE A 32 -24.34 60.06 5.75
N ASN A 33 -24.56 60.50 4.51
CA ASN A 33 -24.18 59.81 3.27
C ASN A 33 -22.66 59.98 3.06
N ASP A 34 -21.99 58.94 2.57
CA ASP A 34 -21.23 58.93 1.31
C ASP A 34 -20.25 57.75 1.29
N ALA A 35 -20.46 56.87 0.32
CA ALA A 35 -19.60 55.72 0.04
C ALA A 35 -18.39 56.14 -0.82
N PRO A 36 -17.26 55.45 -0.65
CA PRO A 36 -16.47 55.01 -1.79
C PRO A 36 -16.44 53.48 -1.83
N GLN A 37 -16.84 52.92 -2.97
CA GLN A 37 -16.63 51.51 -3.29
C GLN A 37 -15.13 51.20 -3.22
N SER A 38 -14.73 50.35 -2.27
CA SER A 38 -13.45 49.64 -2.36
C SER A 38 -13.73 48.33 -3.07
N SER A 39 -13.02 48.14 -4.18
CA SER A 39 -12.99 46.91 -4.95
C SER A 39 -12.51 45.77 -4.07
N GLU A 40 -13.39 44.80 -3.80
CA GLU A 40 -12.99 43.48 -3.33
C GLU A 40 -12.06 42.87 -4.38
N GLU A 41 -10.76 42.88 -4.09
CA GLU A 41 -9.78 42.07 -4.79
C GLU A 41 -10.08 40.61 -4.42
N GLN A 42 -10.99 40.00 -5.17
CA GLN A 42 -11.16 38.56 -5.19
C GLN A 42 -9.84 37.96 -5.68
N THR A 43 -8.96 37.60 -4.74
CA THR A 43 -7.94 36.59 -4.99
C THR A 43 -8.68 35.30 -5.35
N THR A 44 -8.91 35.13 -6.64
CA THR A 44 -9.23 33.85 -7.24
C THR A 44 -8.03 32.96 -6.94
N VAL A 45 -8.18 32.11 -5.91
CA VAL A 45 -7.37 30.91 -5.82
C VAL A 45 -7.77 30.10 -7.04
N ALA A 46 -7.00 30.26 -8.11
CA ALA A 46 -7.09 29.36 -9.26
C ALA A 46 -6.80 27.97 -8.70
N ASP A 47 -7.87 27.19 -8.52
CA ASP A 47 -7.79 25.74 -8.43
C ASP A 47 -7.32 25.27 -9.81
N ILE A 48 -6.01 25.43 -10.06
CA ILE A 48 -5.36 24.80 -11.19
C ILE A 48 -5.43 23.33 -10.82
N SER A 49 -6.43 22.64 -11.34
CA SER A 49 -6.43 21.19 -11.46
C SER A 49 -5.18 20.81 -12.25
N GLU A 50 -4.05 20.71 -11.53
CA GLU A 50 -2.81 20.22 -12.09
C GLU A 50 -3.08 18.76 -12.42
N LYS A 51 -3.16 18.48 -13.72
CA LYS A 51 -3.25 17.12 -14.23
C LYS A 51 -2.11 16.30 -13.60
N PRO A 52 -2.37 15.05 -13.19
CA PRO A 52 -1.39 14.24 -12.48
C PRO A 52 -0.16 13.95 -13.35
N ASP A 53 0.95 13.63 -12.70
CA ASP A 53 2.17 13.19 -13.40
C ASP A 53 1.91 11.93 -14.22
N VAL A 54 2.44 11.95 -15.44
CA VAL A 54 2.31 10.87 -16.42
C VAL A 54 3.59 10.03 -16.39
N PRO A 55 3.50 8.71 -16.17
CA PRO A 55 4.64 7.81 -16.29
C PRO A 55 5.17 7.75 -17.72
N LYS A 56 6.46 8.02 -17.90
CA LYS A 56 7.17 7.87 -19.18
C LYS A 56 8.33 6.91 -19.03
N VAL A 57 8.32 5.86 -19.83
CA VAL A 57 9.36 4.83 -19.79
C VAL A 57 10.74 5.45 -20.07
N VAL A 58 11.71 5.09 -19.25
CA VAL A 58 13.12 5.47 -19.44
C VAL A 58 13.74 4.45 -20.39
N GLN A 59 14.14 4.92 -21.56
CA GLN A 59 14.75 4.08 -22.59
C GLN A 59 16.15 3.62 -22.16
N ASN A 60 16.51 2.39 -22.54
CA ASN A 60 17.82 1.78 -22.25
C ASN A 60 18.17 1.73 -20.75
N TRP A 61 17.16 1.61 -19.88
CA TRP A 61 17.35 1.32 -18.47
C TRP A 61 16.73 -0.04 -18.13
N PRO A 62 17.45 -0.95 -17.44
CA PRO A 62 18.88 -0.89 -17.12
C PRO A 62 19.78 -0.79 -18.36
N GLU A 63 20.95 -0.15 -18.24
CA GLU A 63 21.91 -0.01 -19.34
C GLU A 63 22.47 -1.36 -19.80
N GLU A 64 22.60 -2.30 -18.87
CA GLU A 64 23.09 -3.66 -19.12
C GLU A 64 22.05 -4.69 -18.65
N PRO A 65 21.89 -5.82 -19.37
CA PRO A 65 20.97 -6.88 -18.97
C PRO A 65 21.30 -7.44 -17.56
N LEU A 66 20.28 -7.50 -16.70
CA LEU A 66 20.38 -8.13 -15.39
C LEU A 66 20.06 -9.63 -15.50
N LYS A 67 20.89 -10.49 -14.91
CA LYS A 67 20.60 -11.93 -14.79
C LYS A 67 19.60 -12.16 -13.64
N LEU A 68 18.31 -12.18 -13.97
CA LEU A 68 17.22 -12.29 -13.01
C LEU A 68 16.37 -13.55 -13.24
N GLY A 69 16.01 -14.22 -12.14
CA GLY A 69 14.82 -15.05 -12.05
C GLY A 69 13.52 -14.24 -12.06
N GLN A 70 12.40 -14.88 -11.75
CA GLN A 70 11.11 -14.20 -11.61
C GLN A 70 11.23 -13.06 -10.58
N VAL A 71 11.01 -11.81 -11.00
CA VAL A 71 11.13 -10.63 -10.13
C VAL A 71 9.76 -10.35 -9.53
N SER A 72 9.60 -10.67 -8.24
CA SER A 72 8.30 -10.71 -7.58
C SER A 72 7.98 -9.46 -6.77
N GLY A 73 8.99 -8.68 -6.38
CA GLY A 73 8.78 -7.50 -5.55
C GLY A 73 9.72 -6.36 -5.93
N VAL A 74 9.26 -5.13 -5.75
CA VAL A 74 10.06 -3.92 -5.91
C VAL A 74 9.66 -2.86 -4.89
N SER A 75 10.65 -2.15 -4.36
CA SER A 75 10.45 -0.93 -3.58
C SER A 75 11.61 0.03 -3.80
N VAL A 76 11.57 1.20 -3.18
CA VAL A 76 12.59 2.24 -3.36
C VAL A 76 13.01 2.72 -1.99
N ASN A 77 14.32 2.71 -1.72
CA ASN A 77 14.87 3.19 -0.45
C ASN A 77 14.91 4.72 -0.37
N SER A 78 15.28 5.25 0.79
CA SER A 78 15.40 6.70 1.02
C SER A 78 16.44 7.39 0.13
N ALA A 79 17.43 6.64 -0.39
CA ALA A 79 18.41 7.09 -1.37
C ALA A 79 17.91 7.06 -2.83
N LEU A 80 16.61 6.81 -3.04
CA LEU A 80 15.95 6.72 -4.35
C LEU A 80 16.44 5.56 -5.22
N GLN A 81 17.08 4.55 -4.61
CA GLN A 81 17.56 3.36 -5.31
C GLN A 81 16.45 2.31 -5.32
N PRO A 82 16.08 1.76 -6.50
CA PRO A 82 15.16 0.64 -6.55
C PRO A 82 15.83 -0.61 -5.95
N VAL A 83 15.06 -1.31 -5.12
CA VAL A 83 15.43 -2.59 -4.52
C VAL A 83 14.44 -3.62 -5.02
N ILE A 84 14.95 -4.68 -5.64
CA ILE A 84 14.14 -5.75 -6.20
C ILE A 84 14.30 -7.04 -5.40
N PHE A 85 13.23 -7.84 -5.37
CA PHE A 85 13.20 -9.18 -4.79
C PHE A 85 12.88 -10.17 -5.90
N HIS A 86 13.76 -11.15 -6.10
CA HIS A 86 13.61 -12.11 -7.19
C HIS A 86 13.93 -13.53 -6.76
N ARG A 87 13.45 -14.49 -7.55
CA ARG A 87 13.45 -15.92 -7.24
C ARG A 87 14.69 -16.67 -7.72
N VAL A 88 15.64 -15.99 -8.35
CA VAL A 88 16.86 -16.59 -8.95
C VAL A 88 16.52 -17.79 -9.85
N ASP A 89 16.74 -19.01 -9.39
CA ASP A 89 16.53 -20.26 -10.10
C ASP A 89 15.15 -20.88 -9.82
N ARG A 90 14.40 -20.35 -8.85
CA ARG A 90 13.08 -20.84 -8.47
C ARG A 90 12.01 -20.32 -9.40
N VAL A 91 11.16 -21.25 -9.82
CA VAL A 91 9.96 -20.99 -10.61
C VAL A 91 8.78 -21.45 -9.78
N TRP A 92 7.77 -20.59 -9.65
CA TRP A 92 6.48 -21.01 -9.12
C TRP A 92 5.61 -21.54 -10.25
N ASP A 93 5.30 -22.83 -10.19
CA ASP A 93 4.40 -23.55 -11.08
C ASP A 93 3.35 -24.39 -10.29
N GLU A 94 2.57 -25.20 -11.00
CA GLU A 94 1.56 -26.09 -10.40
C GLU A 94 2.12 -27.16 -9.45
N THR A 95 3.42 -27.48 -9.53
CA THR A 95 4.06 -28.53 -8.70
C THR A 95 4.64 -27.98 -7.40
N THR A 96 4.74 -26.65 -7.30
CA THR A 96 5.43 -25.95 -6.21
C THR A 96 4.74 -26.18 -4.85
N PHE A 97 3.42 -26.33 -4.85
CA PHE A 97 2.61 -26.55 -3.66
C PHE A 97 1.60 -27.68 -3.88
N ASN A 98 1.31 -28.45 -2.83
CA ASN A 98 0.22 -29.43 -2.87
C ASN A 98 -1.15 -28.76 -2.61
N GLU A 99 -2.20 -29.57 -2.61
CA GLU A 99 -3.58 -29.14 -2.38
C GLU A 99 -3.79 -28.48 -1.00
N THR A 100 -3.00 -28.87 0.01
CA THR A 100 -3.03 -28.27 1.36
C THR A 100 -2.06 -27.10 1.50
N HIS A 101 -1.58 -26.56 0.38
CA HIS A 101 -0.73 -25.38 0.30
C HIS A 101 0.66 -25.51 0.91
N HIS A 102 1.12 -26.73 1.20
CA HIS A 102 2.48 -26.97 1.68
C HIS A 102 3.47 -26.97 0.51
N TYR A 103 4.63 -26.36 0.71
CA TYR A 103 5.71 -26.30 -0.28
C TYR A 103 6.34 -27.69 -0.50
N GLN A 104 6.51 -28.12 -1.75
CA GLN A 104 6.93 -29.49 -2.09
C GLN A 104 8.44 -29.64 -2.35
N GLN A 105 9.16 -28.53 -2.57
CA GLN A 105 10.56 -28.56 -2.98
C GLN A 105 11.53 -28.25 -1.83
N THR A 106 11.16 -28.61 -0.59
CA THR A 106 11.97 -28.34 0.61
C THR A 106 13.36 -28.97 0.54
N HIS A 107 13.49 -30.10 -0.16
CA HIS A 107 14.73 -30.84 -0.39
C HIS A 107 15.82 -30.04 -1.14
N LEU A 108 15.44 -29.01 -1.90
CA LEU A 108 16.40 -28.12 -2.57
C LEU A 108 17.11 -27.16 -1.59
N GLY A 109 16.62 -27.05 -0.36
CA GLY A 109 17.05 -26.02 0.58
C GLY A 109 16.58 -24.61 0.16
N PRO A 110 16.98 -23.56 0.89
CA PRO A 110 16.77 -22.18 0.48
C PRO A 110 17.55 -21.84 -0.80
N ILE A 111 17.21 -20.72 -1.45
CA ILE A 111 17.91 -20.17 -2.60
C ILE A 111 19.33 -19.78 -2.18
N ARG A 112 20.35 -20.35 -2.82
CA ARG A 112 21.76 -20.16 -2.45
C ARG A 112 22.35 -18.84 -2.96
N GLU A 113 21.76 -18.24 -3.97
CA GLU A 113 22.19 -16.96 -4.52
C GLU A 113 21.45 -15.79 -3.85
N HIS A 114 21.96 -14.58 -4.03
CA HIS A 114 21.34 -13.38 -3.49
C HIS A 114 20.00 -13.09 -4.16
N THR A 115 18.94 -12.97 -3.36
CA THR A 115 17.57 -12.74 -3.83
C THR A 115 17.14 -11.28 -3.78
N VAL A 116 17.84 -10.43 -3.02
CA VAL A 116 17.55 -9.00 -2.90
C VAL A 116 18.68 -8.21 -3.53
N LEU A 117 18.35 -7.36 -4.50
CA LEU A 117 19.32 -6.54 -5.24
C LEU A 117 18.94 -5.07 -5.16
N THR A 118 19.89 -4.22 -4.78
CA THR A 118 19.77 -2.75 -4.88
C THR A 118 20.39 -2.32 -6.19
N LEU A 119 19.65 -1.58 -7.01
CA LEU A 119 20.12 -1.11 -8.31
C LEU A 119 20.38 0.39 -8.30
N ASP A 120 21.29 0.83 -9.15
CA ASP A 120 21.58 2.22 -9.42
C ASP A 120 20.42 2.86 -10.19
N PRO A 121 19.83 3.97 -9.72
CA PRO A 121 18.66 4.56 -10.37
C PRO A 121 18.98 5.22 -11.71
N GLN A 122 20.24 5.53 -12.01
CA GLN A 122 20.66 6.11 -13.28
C GLN A 122 20.97 5.04 -14.33
N THR A 123 21.73 4.01 -13.95
CA THR A 123 22.31 3.02 -14.87
C THR A 123 21.64 1.64 -14.77
N GLY A 124 20.98 1.34 -13.65
CA GLY A 124 20.40 0.02 -13.35
C GLY A 124 21.43 -1.03 -12.90
N LYS A 125 22.70 -0.64 -12.72
CA LYS A 125 23.76 -1.51 -12.21
C LYS A 125 23.46 -1.98 -10.79
N VAL A 126 23.80 -3.23 -10.47
CA VAL A 126 23.70 -3.75 -9.10
C VAL A 126 24.71 -3.06 -8.18
N LEU A 127 24.21 -2.32 -7.19
CA LEU A 127 24.99 -1.64 -6.15
C LEU A 127 25.19 -2.51 -4.90
N GLY A 128 24.19 -3.33 -4.56
CA GLY A 128 24.20 -4.17 -3.37
C GLY A 128 23.39 -5.45 -3.57
N ARG A 129 23.74 -6.49 -2.81
CA ARG A 129 23.09 -7.81 -2.89
C ARG A 129 23.10 -8.52 -1.55
N TRP A 130 22.00 -9.19 -1.20
CA TRP A 130 21.89 -10.02 0.00
C TRP A 130 20.73 -11.02 -0.11
N GLY A 131 20.45 -11.79 0.95
CA GLY A 131 19.32 -12.73 1.01
C GLY A 131 19.62 -14.18 0.59
N ALA A 132 20.89 -14.49 0.32
CA ALA A 132 21.34 -15.85 0.07
C ALA A 132 21.08 -16.76 1.28
N ASP A 133 20.77 -18.02 1.01
CA ASP A 133 20.54 -19.11 1.97
C ASP A 133 19.39 -18.86 2.96
N PHE A 134 18.46 -17.95 2.63
CA PHE A 134 17.34 -17.60 3.51
C PHE A 134 15.96 -17.97 2.95
N PHE A 135 15.66 -17.50 1.74
CA PHE A 135 14.31 -17.56 1.14
C PHE A 135 14.11 -18.83 0.30
N TYR A 136 12.86 -19.25 0.14
CA TYR A 136 12.47 -20.39 -0.68
C TYR A 136 11.65 -19.95 -1.89
N MET A 137 10.70 -19.03 -1.69
CA MET A 137 9.85 -18.53 -2.77
C MET A 137 9.48 -17.06 -2.50
N PRO A 138 10.38 -16.13 -2.82
CA PRO A 138 10.18 -14.69 -2.75
C PRO A 138 8.84 -14.21 -3.36
N HIS A 139 8.18 -13.27 -2.68
CA HIS A 139 6.98 -12.61 -3.18
C HIS A 139 7.06 -11.08 -3.02
N GLY A 140 6.44 -10.48 -2.00
CA GLY A 140 6.38 -9.02 -1.84
C GLY A 140 7.65 -8.44 -1.22
N LEU A 141 7.98 -7.19 -1.56
CA LEU A 141 9.02 -6.39 -0.94
C LEU A 141 8.52 -4.96 -0.71
N THR A 142 8.65 -4.46 0.51
CA THR A 142 8.30 -3.08 0.88
C THR A 142 9.43 -2.48 1.71
N ILE A 143 9.80 -1.23 1.45
CA ILE A 143 10.75 -0.48 2.28
C ILE A 143 9.98 0.58 3.06
N ASP A 144 10.13 0.59 4.38
CA ASP A 144 9.52 1.64 5.20
C ASP A 144 10.40 2.89 5.27
N ARG A 145 9.88 3.99 5.83
CA ARG A 145 10.58 5.28 5.90
C ARG A 145 11.87 5.28 6.72
N HIS A 146 12.16 4.21 7.45
CA HIS A 146 13.40 4.02 8.20
C HIS A 146 14.35 3.06 7.46
N ASP A 147 14.10 2.80 6.17
CA ASP A 147 14.81 1.86 5.32
C ASP A 147 14.77 0.40 5.82
N ASN A 148 13.84 0.04 6.71
CA ASN A 148 13.66 -1.38 7.01
C ASN A 148 13.03 -2.07 5.81
N ILE A 149 13.56 -3.24 5.48
CA ILE A 149 13.09 -4.06 4.37
C ILE A 149 12.11 -5.11 4.92
N TRP A 150 10.89 -5.06 4.40
CA TRP A 150 9.82 -6.01 4.69
C TRP A 150 9.63 -6.91 3.49
N VAL A 151 9.64 -8.23 3.72
CA VAL A 151 9.51 -9.20 2.64
C VAL A 151 8.55 -10.32 3.02
N THR A 152 7.85 -10.85 2.03
CA THR A 152 7.01 -12.04 2.19
C THR A 152 7.60 -13.21 1.40
N ASP A 153 7.53 -14.40 2.00
CA ASP A 153 7.91 -15.64 1.35
C ASP A 153 6.72 -16.61 1.40
N VAL A 154 6.23 -16.98 0.22
CA VAL A 154 5.02 -17.80 0.10
C VAL A 154 5.26 -19.27 0.40
N ALA A 155 6.49 -19.77 0.24
CA ALA A 155 6.83 -21.15 0.60
C ALA A 155 7.03 -21.26 2.11
N LEU A 156 7.63 -20.25 2.73
CA LEU A 156 7.80 -20.20 4.17
C LEU A 156 6.50 -19.86 4.91
N HIS A 157 5.49 -19.32 4.24
CA HIS A 157 4.26 -18.79 4.85
C HIS A 157 4.55 -17.70 5.90
N GLN A 158 5.57 -16.89 5.63
CA GLN A 158 6.12 -15.94 6.59
C GLN A 158 6.34 -14.55 6.00
N VAL A 159 6.37 -13.58 6.91
CA VAL A 159 6.74 -12.18 6.65
C VAL A 159 7.89 -11.80 7.57
N PHE A 160 8.88 -11.12 7.03
CA PHE A 160 10.11 -10.76 7.73
C PHE A 160 10.37 -9.26 7.65
N LYS A 161 10.93 -8.70 8.72
CA LYS A 161 11.49 -7.34 8.77
C LYS A 161 12.99 -7.39 8.99
N PHE A 162 13.76 -6.80 8.10
CA PHE A 162 15.19 -6.59 8.23
C PHE A 162 15.48 -5.12 8.44
N LYS A 163 16.27 -4.77 9.47
CA LYS A 163 16.76 -3.40 9.62
C LYS A 163 17.84 -3.10 8.57
N PRO A 164 18.10 -1.82 8.26
CA PRO A 164 19.14 -1.46 7.31
C PRO A 164 20.49 -2.12 7.65
N GLY A 165 21.03 -2.88 6.70
CA GLY A 165 22.32 -3.57 6.85
C GLY A 165 22.30 -4.86 7.68
N GLU A 166 21.18 -5.24 8.30
CA GLU A 166 21.05 -6.50 9.03
C GLU A 166 20.70 -7.66 8.08
N LEU A 167 21.33 -8.82 8.29
CA LEU A 167 21.06 -10.05 7.52
C LEU A 167 20.12 -11.02 8.24
N GLN A 168 19.71 -10.68 9.47
CA GLN A 168 18.77 -11.47 10.26
C GLN A 168 17.50 -10.66 10.50
N PRO A 169 16.33 -11.32 10.53
CA PRO A 169 15.08 -10.61 10.73
C PRO A 169 14.97 -10.12 12.18
N SER A 170 14.63 -8.84 12.33
CA SER A 170 14.30 -8.23 13.61
C SER A 170 12.87 -8.53 14.05
N GLN A 171 11.97 -8.86 13.11
CA GLN A 171 10.62 -9.37 13.37
C GLN A 171 10.26 -10.43 12.33
N THR A 172 9.57 -11.48 12.77
CA THR A 172 9.06 -12.56 11.93
C THR A 172 7.61 -12.83 12.29
N PHE A 173 6.76 -12.96 11.28
CA PHE A 173 5.34 -13.28 11.42
C PHE A 173 5.04 -14.55 10.61
N GLY A 174 4.10 -15.37 11.10
CA GLY A 174 3.80 -16.69 10.51
C GLY A 174 4.67 -17.81 11.08
N GLN A 175 4.27 -19.06 10.78
CA GLN A 175 5.02 -20.25 11.15
C GLN A 175 5.72 -20.82 9.92
N ARG A 176 6.98 -21.20 10.11
CA ARG A 176 7.87 -21.61 9.02
C ARG A 176 7.36 -22.87 8.33
N LEU A 177 7.09 -22.78 7.02
CA LEU A 177 6.59 -23.88 6.18
C LEU A 177 5.20 -24.42 6.58
N GLU A 178 4.49 -23.71 7.45
CA GLU A 178 3.20 -24.13 8.01
C GLU A 178 2.09 -23.19 7.54
N PRO A 179 1.34 -23.53 6.49
CA PRO A 179 0.17 -22.77 6.07
C PRO A 179 -0.93 -22.82 7.13
N GLY A 180 -1.66 -21.71 7.29
CA GLY A 180 -2.84 -21.68 8.12
C GLY A 180 -3.65 -20.39 8.01
N ALA A 181 -4.81 -20.38 8.65
CA ALA A 181 -5.78 -19.27 8.61
C ALA A 181 -6.12 -18.72 10.01
N ASP A 182 -5.42 -19.16 11.06
CA ASP A 182 -5.60 -18.60 12.40
C ASP A 182 -4.82 -17.27 12.56
N LYS A 183 -4.72 -16.75 13.79
CA LYS A 183 -4.07 -15.47 14.09
C LYS A 183 -2.53 -15.52 14.07
N ARG A 184 -1.91 -16.71 14.01
CA ARG A 184 -0.46 -16.94 14.09
C ARG A 184 0.15 -17.47 12.80
N HIS A 185 -0.69 -17.99 11.90
CA HIS A 185 -0.28 -18.53 10.61
C HIS A 185 -0.70 -17.62 9.46
N PHE A 186 0.02 -17.73 8.35
CA PHE A 186 -0.40 -17.21 7.05
C PHE A 186 -0.54 -18.34 6.05
N CYS A 187 -1.19 -18.07 4.93
CA CYS A 187 -1.25 -18.96 3.79
C CYS A 187 -0.82 -18.19 2.55
N LYS A 188 0.48 -18.27 2.25
CA LYS A 188 1.15 -17.61 1.11
C LYS A 188 0.90 -16.09 1.13
N PRO A 189 1.47 -15.37 2.12
CA PRO A 189 1.31 -13.93 2.24
C PRO A 189 1.95 -13.18 1.06
N THR A 190 1.30 -12.12 0.60
CA THR A 190 1.56 -11.50 -0.70
C THR A 190 2.28 -10.17 -0.60
N SER A 191 1.84 -9.27 0.27
CA SER A 191 2.37 -7.89 0.32
C SER A 191 2.27 -7.31 1.73
N THR A 192 3.05 -6.26 1.96
CA THR A 192 3.03 -5.49 3.21
C THR A 192 2.92 -3.99 2.93
N ALA A 193 2.31 -3.26 3.85
CA ALA A 193 2.35 -1.81 3.87
C ALA A 193 2.60 -1.32 5.30
N ILE A 194 3.48 -0.33 5.46
CA ILE A 194 3.94 0.15 6.77
C ILE A 194 3.60 1.63 6.90
N ALA A 195 2.82 1.99 7.91
CA ALA A 195 2.37 3.35 8.14
C ALA A 195 3.45 4.23 8.78
N SER A 196 3.22 5.56 8.77
CA SER A 196 4.02 6.57 9.45
C SER A 196 3.93 6.51 10.99
N THR A 197 3.01 5.71 11.50
CA THR A 197 2.93 5.34 12.92
C THR A 197 3.76 4.09 13.26
N GLY A 198 4.23 3.37 12.25
CA GLY A 198 4.87 2.06 12.38
C GLY A 198 3.87 0.90 12.44
N GLU A 199 2.56 1.17 12.30
CA GLU A 199 1.57 0.11 12.12
C GLU A 199 1.83 -0.68 10.83
N ILE A 200 1.62 -1.98 10.90
CA ILE A 200 2.02 -2.95 9.88
C ILE A 200 0.75 -3.57 9.31
N PHE A 201 0.64 -3.62 7.99
CA PHE A 201 -0.43 -4.30 7.28
C PHE A 201 0.17 -5.44 6.46
N ILE A 202 -0.41 -6.63 6.56
CA ILE A 202 0.03 -7.82 5.82
C ILE A 202 -1.16 -8.38 5.06
N ALA A 203 -1.02 -8.51 3.73
CA ALA A 203 -1.96 -9.21 2.88
C ALA A 203 -1.68 -10.71 2.89
N ASP A 204 -2.68 -11.50 3.26
CA ASP A 204 -2.63 -12.95 3.34
C ASP A 204 -3.60 -13.54 2.31
N GLY A 205 -3.06 -13.86 1.12
CA GLY A 205 -3.84 -13.74 -0.11
C GLY A 205 -4.06 -14.98 -0.98
N TYR A 206 -3.07 -15.83 -1.26
CA TYR A 206 -3.31 -16.89 -2.27
C TYR A 206 -4.28 -17.98 -1.80
N CYS A 207 -4.29 -18.27 -0.51
CA CYS A 207 -5.19 -19.27 0.09
C CYS A 207 -6.01 -18.73 1.27
N ASN A 208 -5.86 -17.44 1.57
CA ASN A 208 -6.68 -16.70 2.52
C ASN A 208 -7.24 -15.43 1.85
N ALA A 209 -8.17 -14.74 2.50
CA ALA A 209 -8.84 -13.57 1.95
C ALA A 209 -8.90 -12.44 2.98
N ARG A 210 -7.74 -12.08 3.55
CA ARG A 210 -7.67 -11.17 4.70
C ARG A 210 -6.42 -10.29 4.70
N ILE A 211 -6.54 -9.16 5.37
CA ILE A 211 -5.46 -8.26 5.76
C ILE A 211 -5.33 -8.29 7.27
N LEU A 212 -4.11 -8.44 7.78
CA LEU A 212 -3.80 -8.40 9.20
C LEU A 212 -3.09 -7.08 9.52
N LYS A 213 -3.60 -6.36 10.50
CA LYS A 213 -3.04 -5.11 11.02
C LYS A 213 -2.37 -5.37 12.37
N TYR A 214 -1.10 -4.99 12.49
CA TYR A 214 -0.33 -5.05 13.73
C TYR A 214 0.14 -3.65 14.14
N ASN A 215 0.45 -3.47 15.42
CA ASN A 215 1.20 -2.30 15.86
C ASN A 215 2.69 -2.45 15.52
N ALA A 216 3.48 -1.40 15.76
CA ALA A 216 4.92 -1.38 15.50
C ALA A 216 5.70 -2.48 16.25
N ALA A 217 5.20 -2.93 17.40
CA ALA A 217 5.80 -4.02 18.19
C ALA A 217 5.46 -5.42 17.66
N GLY A 218 4.62 -5.54 16.62
CA GLY A 218 4.18 -6.82 16.07
C GLY A 218 3.01 -7.47 16.81
N VAL A 219 2.28 -6.72 17.64
CA VAL A 219 1.05 -7.21 18.29
C VAL A 219 -0.12 -7.03 17.33
N LEU A 220 -0.88 -8.11 17.10
CA LEU A 220 -2.05 -8.09 16.23
C LEU A 220 -3.14 -7.18 16.80
N LEU A 221 -3.52 -6.16 16.04
CA LEU A 221 -4.59 -5.22 16.37
C LEU A 221 -5.91 -5.66 15.77
N ARG A 222 -5.89 -6.10 14.50
CA ARG A 222 -7.10 -6.34 13.72
C ARG A 222 -6.85 -7.30 12.57
N ILE A 223 -7.89 -8.04 12.19
CA ILE A 223 -7.98 -8.76 10.92
C ILE A 223 -9.21 -8.21 10.19
N PHE A 224 -9.10 -7.94 8.89
CA PHE A 224 -10.21 -7.46 8.08
C PHE A 224 -10.12 -7.99 6.63
N PRO A 225 -11.23 -8.09 5.88
CA PRO A 225 -12.60 -7.75 6.28
C PRO A 225 -13.17 -8.70 7.34
N THR A 226 -14.00 -8.17 8.23
CA THR A 226 -14.78 -8.96 9.21
C THR A 226 -16.20 -8.43 9.29
N ALA A 227 -17.19 -9.31 9.47
CA ALA A 227 -18.58 -8.88 9.66
C ALA A 227 -18.69 -7.82 10.78
N PRO A 228 -19.45 -6.72 10.59
CA PRO A 228 -20.42 -6.47 9.53
C PRO A 228 -19.87 -5.71 8.30
N GLU A 229 -18.56 -5.70 8.07
CA GLU A 229 -17.99 -5.04 6.89
C GLU A 229 -18.44 -5.73 5.60
N ILE A 230 -19.03 -4.95 4.69
CA ILE A 230 -19.44 -5.43 3.37
C ILE A 230 -18.23 -5.29 2.44
N LEU A 231 -17.27 -6.19 2.61
CA LEU A 231 -16.08 -6.30 1.77
C LEU A 231 -15.69 -7.78 1.70
N SER A 232 -15.62 -8.32 0.49
CA SER A 232 -14.97 -9.58 0.19
C SER A 232 -13.64 -9.32 -0.49
N LEU A 233 -12.66 -10.19 -0.29
CA LEU A 233 -11.40 -10.16 -1.02
C LEU A 233 -11.18 -11.52 -1.67
N GLN A 234 -10.49 -11.54 -2.80
CA GLN A 234 -10.06 -12.75 -3.49
C GLN A 234 -8.64 -12.54 -4.01
N VAL A 235 -7.68 -13.12 -3.28
CA VAL A 235 -6.26 -12.89 -3.46
C VAL A 235 -5.88 -11.40 -3.34
N PRO A 236 -5.99 -10.81 -2.14
CA PRO A 236 -5.36 -9.53 -1.87
C PRO A 236 -3.86 -9.65 -2.16
N HIS A 237 -3.38 -8.96 -3.20
CA HIS A 237 -2.07 -9.23 -3.78
C HIS A 237 -1.04 -8.12 -3.55
N GLY A 238 -1.47 -6.87 -3.67
CA GLY A 238 -0.65 -5.66 -3.46
C GLY A 238 -1.35 -4.70 -2.50
N LEU A 239 -0.57 -3.95 -1.73
CA LEU A 239 -1.05 -2.98 -0.75
C LEU A 239 -0.40 -1.61 -0.94
N ALA A 240 -1.21 -0.56 -0.93
CA ALA A 240 -0.74 0.82 -0.94
C ALA A 240 -1.46 1.62 0.16
N LEU A 241 -0.70 2.27 1.05
CA LEU A 241 -1.26 3.15 2.08
C LEU A 241 -1.37 4.58 1.55
N ILE A 242 -2.53 5.18 1.74
CA ILE A 242 -2.77 6.62 1.54
C ILE A 242 -3.14 7.19 2.90
N GLU A 243 -2.11 7.52 3.68
CA GLU A 243 -2.29 7.93 5.08
C GLU A 243 -3.09 9.22 5.21
N SER A 244 -2.94 10.16 4.29
CA SER A 244 -3.72 11.42 4.30
C SER A 244 -5.23 11.21 4.13
N LEU A 245 -5.64 10.05 3.60
CA LEU A 245 -7.05 9.65 3.46
C LEU A 245 -7.46 8.55 4.45
N ASP A 246 -6.53 8.10 5.30
CA ASP A 246 -6.66 6.91 6.15
C ASP A 246 -7.20 5.70 5.36
N ARG A 247 -6.60 5.44 4.20
CA ARG A 247 -6.97 4.34 3.31
C ARG A 247 -5.81 3.38 3.10
N ILE A 248 -6.17 2.11 2.96
CA ILE A 248 -5.28 1.07 2.44
C ILE A 248 -5.92 0.52 1.17
N CYS A 249 -5.32 0.82 0.03
CA CYS A 249 -5.75 0.31 -1.25
C CYS A 249 -5.17 -1.09 -1.48
N VAL A 250 -6.03 -2.01 -1.91
CA VAL A 250 -5.73 -3.43 -2.09
C VAL A 250 -5.97 -3.78 -3.55
N ALA A 251 -4.95 -4.36 -4.18
CA ALA A 251 -5.13 -5.07 -5.45
C ALA A 251 -5.88 -6.38 -5.16
N ASP A 252 -7.18 -6.39 -5.41
CA ASP A 252 -8.07 -7.53 -5.18
C ASP A 252 -8.08 -8.38 -6.46
N ARG A 253 -6.99 -9.15 -6.63
CA ARG A 253 -6.51 -9.61 -7.94
C ARG A 253 -7.55 -10.38 -8.73
N GLU A 254 -8.17 -11.40 -8.13
CA GLU A 254 -9.12 -12.26 -8.85
C GLU A 254 -10.50 -11.62 -9.01
N ASN A 255 -10.84 -10.63 -8.18
CA ASN A 255 -12.02 -9.79 -8.39
C ASN A 255 -11.78 -8.67 -9.42
N MET A 256 -10.57 -8.58 -10.00
CA MET A 256 -10.20 -7.63 -11.05
C MET A 256 -10.56 -6.18 -10.71
N ARG A 257 -10.24 -5.77 -9.48
CA ARG A 257 -10.55 -4.44 -8.95
C ARG A 257 -9.50 -3.96 -7.97
N ILE A 258 -9.57 -2.68 -7.64
CA ILE A 258 -8.86 -2.10 -6.50
C ILE A 258 -9.91 -1.63 -5.49
N VAL A 259 -9.72 -2.00 -4.23
CA VAL A 259 -10.58 -1.57 -3.13
C VAL A 259 -9.75 -0.81 -2.10
N CYS A 260 -10.23 0.34 -1.63
CA CYS A 260 -9.56 1.15 -0.62
C CYS A 260 -10.45 1.28 0.63
N PRO A 261 -10.52 0.24 1.50
CA PRO A 261 -11.11 0.36 2.82
C PRO A 261 -10.32 1.31 3.72
N ARG A 262 -10.94 1.70 4.84
CA ARG A 262 -10.24 2.47 5.89
C ARG A 262 -9.09 1.66 6.49
N ALA A 263 -7.93 2.29 6.61
CA ALA A 263 -6.77 1.72 7.28
C ALA A 263 -6.90 1.78 8.82
N GLY A 264 -7.67 2.75 9.33
CA GLY A 264 -7.90 2.92 10.76
C GLY A 264 -6.65 3.37 11.52
N LEU A 265 -5.83 4.23 10.89
CA LEU A 265 -4.66 4.89 11.48
C LEU A 265 -5.08 5.98 12.46
N TYR A 266 -6.23 6.62 12.23
CA TYR A 266 -6.78 7.67 13.09
C TYR A 266 -8.19 7.31 13.56
N THR A 267 -8.54 7.78 14.75
CA THR A 267 -9.92 7.68 15.23
C THR A 267 -10.72 8.83 14.61
N LEU A 268 -11.66 8.53 13.72
CA LEU A 268 -12.64 9.52 13.27
C LEU A 268 -13.93 9.41 14.06
N GLN A 269 -14.43 10.55 14.53
CA GLN A 269 -15.81 10.68 14.99
C GLN A 269 -16.70 10.84 13.76
N GLY A 270 -17.53 9.86 13.45
CA GLY A 270 -18.40 9.93 12.27
C GLY A 270 -18.98 8.60 11.82
N LYS A 271 -19.76 8.66 10.73
CA LYS A 271 -20.38 7.50 10.09
C LYS A 271 -19.29 6.63 9.46
N LYS A 272 -19.43 5.30 9.57
CA LYS A 272 -18.55 4.36 8.85
C LYS A 272 -18.62 4.64 7.36
N GLU A 273 -17.48 4.97 6.77
CA GLU A 273 -17.35 5.14 5.33
C GLU A 273 -17.15 3.75 4.68
N PRO A 274 -17.86 3.44 3.59
CA PRO A 274 -17.63 2.20 2.86
C PRO A 274 -16.23 2.20 2.20
N PRO A 275 -15.70 1.02 1.84
CA PRO A 275 -14.52 0.94 0.97
C PRO A 275 -14.79 1.63 -0.35
N LEU A 276 -13.81 2.41 -0.82
CA LEU A 276 -13.83 2.94 -2.19
C LEU A 276 -13.55 1.77 -3.14
N THR A 277 -14.29 1.65 -4.23
CA THR A 277 -14.16 0.50 -5.14
C THR A 277 -13.97 0.96 -6.58
N ILE A 278 -12.81 0.65 -7.14
CA ILE A 278 -12.45 0.98 -8.51
C ILE A 278 -12.52 -0.29 -9.35
N THR A 279 -13.50 -0.34 -10.25
CA THR A 279 -13.71 -1.44 -11.20
C THR A 279 -13.99 -0.86 -12.57
N LEU A 280 -13.23 -1.29 -13.58
CA LEU A 280 -13.44 -0.92 -14.98
C LEU A 280 -13.40 -2.17 -15.88
N PRO A 281 -14.03 -2.13 -17.07
CA PRO A 281 -14.04 -3.26 -18.00
C PRO A 281 -12.64 -3.75 -18.42
N ASP A 282 -11.65 -2.87 -18.41
CA ASP A 282 -10.27 -3.10 -18.84
C ASP A 282 -9.25 -3.23 -17.70
N MET A 283 -9.71 -3.26 -16.44
CA MET A 283 -8.85 -3.36 -15.25
C MET A 283 -7.96 -4.61 -15.29
N GLY A 284 -8.54 -5.76 -15.66
CA GLY A 284 -7.86 -7.06 -15.61
C GLY A 284 -7.45 -7.45 -14.20
N ARG A 285 -6.57 -8.46 -14.09
CA ARG A 285 -6.08 -8.91 -12.78
C ARG A 285 -5.00 -7.95 -12.32
N VAL A 286 -5.26 -7.19 -11.26
CA VAL A 286 -4.32 -6.22 -10.69
C VAL A 286 -3.35 -6.96 -9.76
N PHE A 287 -2.05 -6.83 -10.00
CA PHE A 287 -1.01 -7.50 -9.21
C PHE A 287 -0.33 -6.52 -8.24
N GLY A 288 0.10 -5.36 -8.73
CA GLY A 288 0.82 -4.37 -7.94
C GLY A 288 0.03 -3.07 -7.81
N VAL A 289 0.12 -2.44 -6.63
CA VAL A 289 -0.37 -1.09 -6.38
C VAL A 289 0.66 -0.32 -5.54
N SER A 290 0.85 0.96 -5.85
CA SER A 290 1.68 1.90 -5.10
C SER A 290 0.98 3.26 -5.06
N ALA A 291 1.32 4.13 -4.10
CA ALA A 291 0.63 5.40 -3.93
C ALA A 291 1.61 6.59 -3.95
N LYS A 292 1.13 7.72 -4.49
CA LYS A 292 1.80 9.03 -4.42
C LYS A 292 0.76 10.10 -4.13
N GLY A 293 0.94 10.81 -3.01
CA GLY A 293 -0.07 11.76 -2.55
C GLY A 293 -1.41 11.04 -2.34
N LYS A 294 -2.43 11.40 -3.10
CA LYS A 294 -3.75 10.78 -3.05
C LYS A 294 -4.04 9.81 -4.20
N LEU A 295 -3.09 9.66 -5.13
CA LEU A 295 -3.25 8.83 -6.33
C LEU A 295 -2.67 7.44 -6.09
N VAL A 296 -3.26 6.46 -6.80
CA VAL A 296 -2.78 5.08 -6.86
C VAL A 296 -2.24 4.81 -8.26
N TYR A 297 -1.04 4.24 -8.32
CA TYR A 297 -0.47 3.67 -9.53
C TYR A 297 -0.59 2.15 -9.42
N ALA A 298 -1.13 1.52 -10.46
CA ALA A 298 -1.37 0.09 -10.48
C ALA A 298 -0.82 -0.55 -11.74
N VAL A 299 -0.53 -1.84 -11.68
CA VAL A 299 -0.22 -2.66 -12.86
C VAL A 299 -1.08 -3.91 -12.85
N ASN A 300 -1.64 -4.23 -14.01
CA ASN A 300 -2.30 -5.51 -14.22
C ASN A 300 -1.35 -6.51 -14.89
N GLY A 301 -1.76 -7.77 -14.91
CA GLY A 301 -1.07 -8.85 -15.61
C GLY A 301 -1.94 -9.47 -16.70
N PRO A 302 -1.43 -10.48 -17.42
CA PRO A 302 -2.16 -11.17 -18.49
C PRO A 302 -3.52 -11.68 -18.02
N THR A 303 -4.58 -11.19 -18.66
CA THR A 303 -5.95 -11.64 -18.44
C THR A 303 -6.64 -11.78 -19.80
N SER A 304 -6.67 -13.01 -20.33
CA SER A 304 -7.29 -13.39 -21.62
C SER A 304 -7.17 -12.32 -22.73
N THR A 305 -8.19 -11.48 -22.91
CA THR A 305 -8.30 -10.50 -24.00
C THR A 305 -8.01 -9.06 -23.60
N LEU A 306 -7.62 -8.82 -22.34
CA LEU A 306 -7.37 -7.47 -21.83
C LEU A 306 -5.91 -7.04 -22.01
N PRO A 307 -5.65 -5.75 -22.30
CA PRO A 307 -4.31 -5.22 -22.40
C PRO A 307 -3.58 -5.31 -21.05
N VAL A 308 -2.28 -5.60 -21.13
CA VAL A 308 -1.38 -5.56 -19.97
C VAL A 308 -0.77 -4.17 -19.88
N GLN A 309 -1.11 -3.44 -18.84
CA GLN A 309 -0.88 -1.99 -18.73
C GLN A 309 -0.76 -1.54 -17.27
N GLY A 310 -0.17 -0.36 -17.11
CA GLY A 310 -0.23 0.43 -15.91
C GLY A 310 -1.42 1.39 -15.93
N MET A 311 -1.90 1.75 -14.75
CA MET A 311 -3.04 2.64 -14.55
C MET A 311 -2.70 3.69 -13.49
N THR A 312 -3.10 4.93 -13.73
CA THR A 312 -3.11 6.01 -12.74
C THR A 312 -4.54 6.22 -12.28
N ILE A 313 -4.80 6.14 -10.99
CA ILE A 313 -6.14 6.07 -10.40
C ILE A 313 -6.30 7.18 -9.36
N ASP A 314 -7.44 7.85 -9.40
CA ASP A 314 -7.94 8.65 -8.29
C ASP A 314 -8.97 7.80 -7.52
N PRO A 315 -8.61 7.30 -6.32
CA PRO A 315 -9.53 6.49 -5.54
C PRO A 315 -10.70 7.31 -4.99
N GLN A 316 -10.58 8.63 -4.82
CA GLN A 316 -11.65 9.45 -4.26
C GLN A 316 -12.81 9.63 -5.25
N THR A 317 -12.50 9.68 -6.54
CA THR A 317 -13.50 9.71 -7.63
C THR A 317 -13.80 8.33 -8.20
N GLU A 318 -13.19 7.28 -7.64
CA GLU A 318 -13.31 5.87 -8.08
C GLU A 318 -13.03 5.65 -9.57
N SER A 319 -12.07 6.40 -10.13
CA SER A 319 -11.83 6.44 -11.58
C SER A 319 -10.36 6.21 -11.95
N VAL A 320 -10.13 5.52 -13.08
CA VAL A 320 -8.83 5.54 -13.76
C VAL A 320 -8.70 6.84 -14.54
N ILE A 321 -7.63 7.58 -14.26
CA ILE A 321 -7.30 8.86 -14.90
C ILE A 321 -6.51 8.63 -16.19
N ASP A 322 -5.60 7.67 -16.19
CA ASP A 322 -4.70 7.41 -17.32
C ASP A 322 -4.28 5.94 -17.40
N HIS A 323 -3.96 5.51 -18.62
CA HIS A 323 -3.40 4.20 -18.93
C HIS A 323 -2.03 4.38 -19.57
N TRP A 324 -1.05 3.60 -19.14
CA TRP A 324 0.33 3.73 -19.60
C TRP A 324 1.00 2.37 -19.70
N ALA A 325 1.99 2.26 -20.58
CA ALA A 325 2.78 1.05 -20.80
C ALA A 325 4.16 1.44 -21.36
N PRO A 326 5.15 0.53 -21.38
CA PRO A 326 6.34 0.70 -22.20
C PRO A 326 5.93 0.97 -23.66
N GLU A 327 6.64 1.88 -24.34
CA GLU A 327 6.24 2.36 -25.66
C GLU A 327 6.10 1.22 -26.70
N GLU A 328 4.87 1.00 -27.19
CA GLU A 328 4.56 -0.02 -28.20
C GLU A 328 5.39 0.14 -29.48
N LYS A 329 5.76 1.39 -29.85
CA LYS A 329 6.48 1.72 -31.08
C LYS A 329 7.88 1.11 -31.15
N LEU A 330 8.47 0.75 -30.01
CA LEU A 330 9.80 0.12 -29.95
C LEU A 330 9.71 -1.41 -29.79
N GLY A 331 8.51 -2.00 -29.91
CA GLY A 331 8.28 -3.44 -29.68
C GLY A 331 8.40 -3.86 -28.21
N GLN A 332 8.54 -2.89 -27.31
CA GLN A 332 8.61 -3.09 -25.88
C GLN A 332 7.20 -3.04 -25.30
N LYS A 333 6.76 -4.16 -24.74
CA LYS A 333 5.49 -4.28 -24.03
C LYS A 333 5.69 -4.99 -22.70
N PHE A 334 4.77 -4.74 -21.78
CA PHE A 334 4.63 -5.59 -20.61
C PHE A 334 4.32 -7.03 -21.04
N GLY A 335 4.98 -7.98 -20.40
CA GLY A 335 4.72 -9.40 -20.43
C GLY A 335 3.85 -9.81 -19.25
N ASN A 336 4.40 -9.78 -18.04
CA ASN A 336 3.71 -10.18 -16.82
C ASN A 336 4.18 -9.35 -15.60
N PRO A 337 3.75 -8.08 -15.51
CA PRO A 337 3.99 -7.23 -14.36
C PRO A 337 3.45 -7.87 -13.09
N HIS A 338 4.23 -7.80 -12.02
CA HIS A 338 3.91 -8.44 -10.75
C HIS A 338 3.90 -7.46 -9.58
N ASP A 339 4.75 -6.43 -9.62
CA ASP A 339 4.81 -5.43 -8.57
C ASP A 339 5.24 -4.05 -9.11
N ILE A 340 4.93 -3.00 -8.37
CA ILE A 340 5.18 -1.59 -8.71
C ILE A 340 5.57 -0.79 -7.47
N ALA A 341 6.53 0.13 -7.63
CA ALA A 341 6.89 1.08 -6.57
C ALA A 341 7.13 2.48 -7.11
N VAL A 342 6.47 3.46 -6.51
CA VAL A 342 6.76 4.89 -6.74
C VAL A 342 7.89 5.35 -5.81
N CYS A 343 8.81 6.16 -6.32
CA CYS A 343 9.86 6.78 -5.50
C CYS A 343 9.24 7.64 -4.38
N PRO A 344 9.86 7.72 -3.18
CA PRO A 344 9.37 8.54 -2.08
C PRO A 344 9.21 10.03 -2.42
N ASN A 345 10.08 10.57 -3.28
CA ASN A 345 10.00 11.95 -3.77
C ASN A 345 9.03 12.12 -4.96
N GLY A 346 8.45 11.03 -5.46
CA GLY A 346 7.55 11.01 -6.60
C GLY A 346 8.19 11.33 -7.94
N SER A 347 9.51 11.23 -8.11
CA SER A 347 10.19 11.55 -9.38
C SER A 347 10.11 10.44 -10.42
N ALA A 348 9.98 9.20 -9.99
CA ALA A 348 9.95 8.03 -10.85
C ALA A 348 9.12 6.91 -10.22
N LEU A 349 8.83 5.88 -11.01
CA LEU A 349 8.32 4.59 -10.53
C LEU A 349 9.01 3.44 -11.25
N TYR A 350 8.97 2.28 -10.62
CA TYR A 350 9.54 1.04 -11.14
C TYR A 350 8.49 -0.05 -11.19
N VAL A 351 8.53 -0.87 -12.23
CA VAL A 351 7.66 -2.03 -12.42
C VAL A 351 8.52 -3.26 -12.63
N VAL A 352 8.20 -4.37 -11.97
CA VAL A 352 8.92 -5.64 -12.12
C VAL A 352 8.02 -6.73 -12.69
N GLU A 353 8.63 -7.63 -13.46
CA GLU A 353 7.92 -8.71 -14.14
C GLU A 353 8.44 -10.09 -13.71
N ILE A 354 7.53 -11.04 -13.52
CA ILE A 354 7.86 -12.46 -13.32
C ILE A 354 8.01 -13.24 -14.63
N TYR A 355 7.74 -12.60 -15.76
CA TYR A 355 8.08 -13.06 -17.11
C TYR A 355 7.98 -11.87 -18.09
N PRO A 356 9.02 -11.55 -18.87
CA PRO A 356 10.28 -12.29 -19.06
C PRO A 356 11.40 -11.83 -18.09
N ASN A 357 11.09 -11.66 -16.80
CA ASN A 357 12.05 -11.35 -15.73
C ASN A 357 12.79 -10.02 -15.92
N ARG A 358 12.04 -8.91 -15.94
CA ARG A 358 12.58 -7.57 -16.21
C ARG A 358 12.18 -6.57 -15.14
N VAL A 359 12.92 -5.47 -15.12
CA VAL A 359 12.64 -4.27 -14.35
C VAL A 359 12.50 -3.11 -15.32
N TRP A 360 11.45 -2.32 -15.15
CA TRP A 360 11.19 -1.11 -15.91
C TRP A 360 11.35 0.10 -15.01
N LYS A 361 11.83 1.21 -15.58
CA LYS A 361 11.81 2.52 -14.95
C LYS A 361 10.93 3.46 -15.77
N PHE A 362 10.13 4.25 -15.06
CA PHE A 362 9.35 5.33 -15.63
C PHE A 362 9.64 6.62 -14.86
N ASP A 363 9.95 7.70 -15.56
CA ASP A 363 9.98 9.02 -14.96
C ASP A 363 8.54 9.54 -14.84
N LEU A 364 8.21 10.13 -13.69
CA LEU A 364 6.93 10.79 -13.47
C LEU A 364 7.06 12.24 -13.89
N VAL A 365 6.45 12.60 -15.02
CA VAL A 365 6.58 13.94 -15.59
C VAL A 365 5.25 14.68 -15.60
N GLN A 366 5.33 15.97 -15.34
CA GLN A 366 4.18 16.85 -15.47
C GLN A 366 3.68 16.86 -16.93
N PRO A 367 2.36 16.75 -17.15
CA PRO A 367 1.80 16.84 -18.48
C PRO A 367 2.11 18.22 -19.09
N LYS A 368 2.49 18.25 -20.36
CA LYS A 368 2.70 19.51 -21.08
C LYS A 368 1.35 20.25 -21.13
N LYS A 369 1.37 21.54 -20.79
CA LYS A 369 0.21 22.44 -20.87
C LYS A 369 -0.34 22.52 -22.30
#